data_AF-A0A6G4TB60-F1
#
_entry.id   AF-A0A6G4TB60-F1
#
_cell.length_a   1.000
_cell.length_b   1.000
_cell.length_c   1.000
_cell.angle_alpha   90.00
_cell.angle_beta   90.00
_cell.angle_gamma   90.00
#
_symmetry.space_group_name_H-M   'P 1'
#
loop_
_entity.id
_entity.type
_entity.pdbx_description
1 polymer ?
#
loop_
_entity_poly.entity_id
_entity_poly.type
_entity_poly.pdbx_seq_one_letter_code
_entity_poly.pdbx_strand_id
1 'polypeptide(L)'
;MEELSNILEQASLKINENYFCLNRFDSPTVLRERHYCYELYHQMRCVWPPHNEYILSGEIDKVSHNYIKDLVGSFPIPDLLIHIPGTMDNEAIIEVKTTKLERDGIEKDIKNLSVFVEKAEYKRAIFLIFGDSFSEKKLEKIKNIYSQMNNDGINVQPIEIWLHDQCGNSARKIHTLEIAN
;
A
#
# COMPACT_ATOMS: atom_id res chain seq x y z
N MET A 1 -1.36 10.38 11.94
CA MET A 1 -1.71 11.45 10.99
C MET A 1 -3.18 11.32 10.62
N GLU A 2 -4.04 12.14 11.21
CA GLU A 2 -5.51 12.06 11.02
C GLU A 2 -5.94 12.26 9.56
N GLU A 3 -5.22 13.11 8.82
CA GLU A 3 -5.60 13.53 7.46
C GLU A 3 -5.17 12.55 6.36
N LEU A 4 -4.40 11.49 6.66
CA LEU A 4 -3.81 10.62 5.63
C LEU A 4 -4.86 9.97 4.72
N SER A 5 -6.01 9.59 5.26
CA SER A 5 -7.11 9.04 4.46
C SER A 5 -7.64 10.05 3.44
N ASN A 6 -7.85 11.30 3.86
CA ASN A 6 -8.26 12.39 2.97
C ASN A 6 -7.18 12.69 1.93
N ILE A 7 -5.90 12.64 2.29
CA ILE A 7 -4.79 12.81 1.34
C ILE A 7 -4.82 11.73 0.25
N LEU A 8 -5.03 10.45 0.63
CA LEU A 8 -5.14 9.36 -0.34
C LEU A 8 -6.33 9.57 -1.28
N GLU A 9 -7.48 9.95 -0.73
CA GLU A 9 -8.70 10.25 -1.51
C GLU A 9 -8.49 11.39 -2.51
N GLN A 10 -7.89 12.51 -2.07
CA GLN A 10 -7.64 13.68 -2.91
C GLN A 10 -6.52 13.45 -3.93
N ALA A 11 -5.49 12.70 -3.57
CA ALA A 11 -4.36 12.41 -4.45
C ALA A 11 -4.77 11.45 -5.58
N SER A 12 -5.46 10.36 -5.23
CA SER A 12 -5.94 9.37 -6.20
C SER A 12 -6.92 9.97 -7.20
N LEU A 13 -7.81 10.86 -6.76
CA LEU A 13 -8.73 11.61 -7.62
C LEU A 13 -8.01 12.38 -8.74
N LYS A 14 -6.79 12.87 -8.46
CA LYS A 14 -6.00 13.68 -9.39
C LYS A 14 -5.09 12.87 -10.30
N ILE A 15 -5.07 11.54 -10.18
CA ILE A 15 -4.29 10.67 -11.07
C ILE A 15 -4.86 10.80 -12.49
N ASN A 16 -4.01 11.21 -13.42
CA ASN A 16 -4.38 11.29 -14.82
C ASN A 16 -4.46 9.90 -15.46
N GLU A 17 -5.31 9.74 -16.48
CA GLU A 17 -5.51 8.48 -17.21
C GLU A 17 -4.20 7.87 -17.73
N ASN A 18 -3.25 8.71 -18.19
CA ASN A 18 -1.94 8.25 -18.66
C ASN A 18 -1.06 7.63 -17.57
N TYR A 19 -1.36 7.86 -16.30
CA TYR A 19 -0.70 7.26 -15.15
C TYR A 19 -1.52 6.13 -14.51
N PHE A 20 -2.85 6.18 -14.65
CA PHE A 20 -3.72 5.07 -14.27
C PHE A 20 -3.48 3.84 -15.17
N CYS A 21 -3.39 4.07 -16.48
CA CYS A 21 -3.10 3.06 -17.49
C CYS A 21 -1.89 3.48 -18.32
N LEU A 22 -0.86 2.62 -18.40
CA LEU A 22 0.30 2.89 -19.23
C LEU A 22 -0.04 2.61 -20.70
N ASN A 23 -0.10 3.69 -21.48
CA ASN A 23 -0.17 3.65 -22.94
C ASN A 23 1.17 3.16 -23.53
N ARG A 24 1.11 2.19 -24.44
CA ARG A 24 2.30 1.61 -25.09
C ARG A 24 2.20 1.75 -26.59
N PHE A 25 3.33 2.03 -27.24
CA PHE A 25 3.39 2.04 -28.70
C PHE A 25 3.08 0.64 -29.23
N ASP A 26 2.12 0.56 -30.15
CA ASP A 26 1.70 -0.68 -30.84
C ASP A 26 1.38 -1.86 -29.89
N SER A 27 0.74 -1.56 -28.77
CA SER A 27 0.37 -2.58 -27.78
C SER A 27 -0.81 -2.13 -26.92
N PRO A 28 -1.62 -3.06 -26.37
CA PRO A 28 -2.68 -2.70 -25.45
C PRO A 28 -2.16 -1.95 -24.22
N THR A 29 -2.99 -1.06 -23.70
CA THR A 29 -2.77 -0.37 -22.43
C THR A 29 -2.68 -1.38 -21.30
N VAL A 30 -1.84 -1.09 -20.31
CA VAL A 30 -1.61 -2.00 -19.18
C VAL A 30 -1.54 -1.25 -17.87
N LEU A 31 -2.11 -1.86 -16.82
CA LEU A 31 -1.86 -1.43 -15.45
C LEU A 31 -0.42 -1.78 -15.06
N ARG A 32 0.30 -0.82 -14.50
CA ARG A 32 1.68 -0.98 -14.02
C ARG A 32 1.82 -0.30 -12.66
N GLU A 33 2.14 -1.10 -11.65
CA GLU A 33 2.17 -0.68 -10.25
C GLU A 33 3.11 0.51 -10.03
N ARG A 34 4.36 0.41 -10.49
CA ARG A 34 5.35 1.50 -10.37
C ARG A 34 4.93 2.78 -11.08
N HIS A 35 4.31 2.67 -12.25
CA HIS A 35 3.86 3.82 -13.04
C HIS A 35 2.75 4.60 -12.30
N TYR A 36 1.77 3.87 -11.79
CA TYR A 36 0.71 4.42 -10.95
C TYR A 36 1.24 4.96 -9.63
N CYS A 37 2.15 4.23 -8.98
CA CYS A 37 2.68 4.56 -7.65
C CYS A 37 3.45 5.89 -7.66
N TYR A 38 4.26 6.16 -8.70
CA TYR A 38 4.97 7.44 -8.81
C TYR A 38 4.03 8.63 -8.98
N GLU A 39 2.94 8.46 -9.75
CA GLU A 39 1.94 9.52 -9.85
C GLU A 39 1.18 9.70 -8.53
N LEU A 40 0.79 8.61 -7.86
CA LEU A 40 0.16 8.68 -6.55
C LEU A 40 1.07 9.43 -5.55
N TYR A 41 2.36 9.09 -5.51
CA TYR A 41 3.35 9.79 -4.70
C TYR A 41 3.38 11.29 -5.02
N HIS A 42 3.45 11.65 -6.31
CA HIS A 42 3.44 13.05 -6.75
C HIS A 42 2.17 13.77 -6.27
N GLN A 43 0.99 13.20 -6.50
CA GLN A 43 -0.28 13.81 -6.12
C GLN A 43 -0.44 13.93 -4.61
N MET A 44 0.01 12.94 -3.84
CA MET A 44 0.05 13.01 -2.37
C MET A 44 0.98 14.14 -1.91
N ARG A 45 2.15 14.32 -2.53
CA ARG A 45 3.05 15.44 -2.24
C ARG A 45 2.43 16.81 -2.54
N CYS A 46 1.62 16.92 -3.59
CA CYS A 46 0.94 18.16 -3.96
C CYS A 46 -0.14 18.58 -2.94
N VAL A 47 -0.73 17.63 -2.22
CA VAL A 47 -1.73 17.90 -1.17
C VAL A 47 -1.20 17.68 0.24
N TRP A 48 0.11 17.45 0.39
CA TRP A 48 0.73 17.19 1.68
C TRP A 48 0.70 18.45 2.56
N PRO A 49 0.33 18.37 3.84
CA PRO A 49 0.24 19.54 4.69
C PRO A 49 1.59 20.25 4.83
N PRO A 50 1.61 21.60 4.75
CA PRO A 50 2.84 22.36 4.99
C PRO A 50 3.27 22.18 6.45
N HIS A 51 4.59 22.17 6.69
CA HIS A 51 5.19 22.02 8.02
C HIS A 51 4.83 20.72 8.77
N ASN A 52 4.44 19.67 8.05
CA ASN A 52 4.24 18.35 8.64
C ASN A 52 5.59 17.67 8.94
N GLU A 53 5.74 17.12 10.14
CA GLU A 53 6.94 16.37 10.55
C GLU A 53 7.01 14.99 9.88
N TYR A 54 5.86 14.43 9.50
CA TYR A 54 5.79 13.21 8.71
C TYR A 54 6.22 13.45 7.26
N ILE A 55 7.13 12.62 6.79
CA ILE A 55 7.63 12.63 5.41
C ILE A 55 7.08 11.42 4.65
N LEU A 56 6.46 11.70 3.51
CA LEU A 56 6.15 10.69 2.50
C LEU A 56 7.41 10.36 1.70
N SER A 57 7.79 9.08 1.69
CA SER A 57 8.92 8.53 0.93
C SER A 57 8.45 7.39 0.02
N GLY A 58 9.07 7.27 -1.15
CA GLY A 58 8.93 6.08 -2.01
C GLY A 58 9.88 4.96 -1.61
N GLU A 59 9.97 3.91 -2.44
CA GLU A 59 10.89 2.77 -2.29
C GLU A 59 12.29 3.18 -1.80
N ILE A 60 12.64 2.80 -0.58
CA ILE A 60 13.96 3.06 0.04
C ILE A 60 14.88 1.87 -0.19
N ASP A 61 16.15 2.12 -0.51
CA ASP A 61 17.13 1.07 -0.80
C ASP A 61 17.38 0.13 0.40
N LYS A 62 17.24 -1.18 0.14
CA LYS A 62 17.54 -2.32 1.03
C LYS A 62 18.89 -2.24 1.73
N VAL A 63 19.90 -1.64 1.10
CA VAL A 63 21.29 -1.74 1.55
C VAL A 63 21.62 -0.72 2.65
N SER A 64 20.84 0.35 2.79
CA SER A 64 21.23 1.55 3.56
C SER A 64 20.62 1.68 4.96
N HIS A 65 19.79 0.74 5.41
CA HIS A 65 19.18 0.77 6.75
C HIS A 65 19.68 -0.39 7.63
N ASN A 66 20.85 -0.20 8.24
CA ASN A 66 21.46 -1.16 9.15
C ASN A 66 20.51 -1.58 10.29
N TYR A 67 19.77 -0.64 10.88
CA TYR A 67 18.85 -0.93 11.98
C TYR A 67 17.72 -1.89 11.58
N ILE A 68 17.11 -1.68 10.42
CA ILE A 68 16.01 -2.51 9.92
C ILE A 68 16.54 -3.87 9.43
N LYS A 69 17.73 -3.88 8.82
CA LYS A 69 18.39 -5.11 8.37
C LYS A 69 18.75 -6.04 9.53
N ASP A 70 19.22 -5.49 10.64
CA ASP A 70 19.61 -6.26 11.83
C ASP A 70 18.39 -6.78 12.60
N LEU A 71 17.26 -6.07 12.55
CA LEU A 71 16.04 -6.46 13.25
C LEU A 71 15.29 -7.61 12.54
N VAL A 72 15.40 -7.74 11.21
CA VAL A 72 14.48 -8.60 10.43
C VAL A 72 15.10 -9.26 9.18
N GLY A 73 16.41 -9.12 8.96
CA GLY A 73 17.10 -9.66 7.79
C GLY A 73 16.85 -8.82 6.53
N SER A 74 16.48 -9.45 5.41
CA SER A 74 16.05 -8.69 4.22
C SER A 74 14.63 -8.16 4.45
N PHE A 75 14.51 -6.96 5.01
CA PHE A 75 13.21 -6.34 5.18
C PHE A 75 12.57 -6.10 3.80
N PRO A 76 11.26 -6.37 3.65
CA PRO A 76 10.55 -5.97 2.45
C PRO A 76 10.69 -4.45 2.26
N ILE A 77 10.68 -3.99 1.02
CA ILE A 77 10.60 -2.55 0.73
C ILE A 77 9.14 -2.30 0.35
N PRO A 78 8.42 -1.40 1.04
CA PRO A 78 7.08 -1.06 0.64
C PRO A 78 7.15 -0.05 -0.53
N ASP A 79 6.08 0.05 -1.30
CA ASP A 79 6.03 1.02 -2.39
C ASP A 79 6.11 2.46 -1.86
N LEU A 80 5.40 2.76 -0.78
CA LEU A 80 5.45 4.05 -0.08
C LEU A 80 5.51 3.84 1.45
N LEU A 81 6.14 4.79 2.14
CA LEU A 81 6.15 4.85 3.60
C LEU A 81 6.08 6.28 4.11
N ILE A 82 5.52 6.43 5.31
CA ILE A 82 5.28 7.71 5.96
C ILE A 82 5.79 7.59 7.41
N HIS A 83 6.76 8.42 7.76
CA HIS A 83 7.42 8.40 9.08
C HIS A 83 8.03 9.76 9.40
N ILE A 84 8.42 9.97 10.67
CA ILE A 84 9.28 11.10 11.06
C ILE A 84 10.74 10.65 10.95
N PRO A 85 11.55 11.24 10.03
CA PRO A 85 12.93 10.83 9.84
C PRO A 85 13.78 10.91 11.11
N GLY A 86 14.62 9.89 11.33
CA GLY A 86 15.49 9.82 12.50
C GLY A 86 14.79 9.36 13.79
N THR A 87 13.53 8.93 13.71
CA THR A 87 12.75 8.43 14.86
C THR A 87 12.11 7.07 14.54
N MET A 88 11.46 6.46 15.54
CA MET A 88 10.59 5.28 15.37
C MET A 88 9.10 5.67 15.23
N ASP A 89 8.78 6.95 15.04
CA ASP A 89 7.40 7.38 14.80
C ASP A 89 7.01 7.12 13.34
N ASN A 90 6.47 5.91 13.13
CA ASN A 90 6.10 5.37 11.84
C ASN A 90 4.57 5.41 11.66
N GLU A 91 4.10 6.18 10.69
CA GLU A 91 2.67 6.43 10.50
C GLU A 91 2.02 5.34 9.66
N ALA A 92 2.48 5.17 8.42
CA ALA A 92 1.86 4.24 7.48
C ALA A 92 2.84 3.69 6.45
N ILE A 93 2.59 2.45 6.07
CA ILE A 93 3.18 1.79 4.90
C ILE A 93 2.07 1.48 3.91
N ILE A 94 2.38 1.64 2.62
CA ILE A 94 1.43 1.43 1.53
C ILE A 94 2.08 0.48 0.52
N GLU A 95 1.43 -0.64 0.27
CA GLU A 95 1.75 -1.55 -0.84
C GLU A 95 0.69 -1.38 -1.93
N VAL A 96 1.14 -1.11 -3.16
CA VAL A 96 0.29 -0.88 -4.32
C VAL A 96 0.25 -2.14 -5.18
N LYS A 97 -0.95 -2.60 -5.52
CA LYS A 97 -1.15 -3.70 -6.48
C LYS A 97 -2.19 -3.38 -7.53
N THR A 98 -2.03 -3.99 -8.69
CA THR A 98 -3.12 -4.03 -9.67
C THR A 98 -4.21 -5.00 -9.23
N THR A 99 -5.33 -4.98 -9.92
CA THR A 99 -6.38 -6.01 -9.79
C THR A 99 -5.96 -7.44 -10.15
N LYS A 100 -4.71 -7.66 -10.62
CA LYS A 100 -4.11 -8.99 -10.80
C LYS A 100 -3.54 -9.48 -9.47
N LEU A 101 -4.39 -10.14 -8.69
CA LEU A 101 -4.10 -10.56 -7.32
C LEU A 101 -3.91 -12.09 -7.27
N GLU A 102 -2.70 -12.54 -7.59
CA GLU A 102 -2.33 -13.95 -7.46
C GLU A 102 -2.16 -14.34 -5.99
N ARG A 103 -2.43 -15.62 -5.67
CA ARG A 103 -2.45 -16.10 -4.28
C ARG A 103 -1.12 -15.83 -3.56
N ASP A 104 -0.02 -16.28 -4.14
CA ASP A 104 1.33 -16.14 -3.57
C ASP A 104 1.73 -14.67 -3.40
N GLY A 105 1.25 -13.80 -4.30
CA GLY A 105 1.43 -12.35 -4.20
C GLY A 105 0.72 -11.78 -2.99
N ILE A 106 -0.58 -12.09 -2.83
CA ILE A 106 -1.39 -11.66 -1.68
C ILE A 106 -0.77 -12.15 -0.36
N GLU A 107 -0.39 -13.44 -0.28
CA GLU A 107 0.21 -14.02 0.93
C GLU A 107 1.52 -13.29 1.30
N LYS A 108 2.37 -13.03 0.30
CA LYS A 108 3.61 -12.28 0.49
C LYS A 108 3.35 -10.86 0.98
N ASP A 109 2.41 -10.15 0.36
CA ASP A 109 2.11 -8.77 0.70
C ASP A 109 1.50 -8.67 2.12
N ILE A 110 0.54 -9.53 2.47
CA ILE A 110 -0.02 -9.61 3.83
C ILE A 110 1.09 -9.85 4.86
N LYS A 111 1.99 -10.81 4.58
CA LYS A 111 3.13 -11.09 5.47
C LYS A 111 4.04 -9.88 5.63
N ASN A 112 4.38 -9.21 4.54
CA ASN A 112 5.26 -8.03 4.57
C ASN A 112 4.63 -6.89 5.35
N LEU A 113 3.38 -6.54 5.03
CA LEU A 113 2.60 -5.51 5.70
C LEU A 113 2.51 -5.81 7.21
N SER A 114 2.25 -7.07 7.58
CA SER A 114 2.18 -7.50 8.98
C SER A 114 3.53 -7.34 9.70
N VAL A 115 4.64 -7.65 9.01
CA VAL A 115 5.99 -7.45 9.54
C VAL A 115 6.30 -5.97 9.80
N PHE A 116 5.86 -5.04 8.95
CA PHE A 116 6.05 -3.60 9.21
C PHE A 116 5.31 -3.13 10.46
N VAL A 117 4.07 -3.58 10.65
CA VAL A 117 3.28 -3.22 11.83
C VAL A 117 3.91 -3.81 13.09
N GLU A 118 4.24 -5.11 13.06
CA GLU A 118 4.77 -5.81 14.23
C GLU A 118 6.20 -5.38 14.61
N LYS A 119 7.10 -5.26 13.63
CA LYS A 119 8.54 -5.07 13.88
C LYS A 119 9.00 -3.63 13.76
N ALA A 120 8.36 -2.84 12.91
CA ALA A 120 8.71 -1.44 12.70
C ALA A 120 7.66 -0.47 13.27
N GLU A 121 6.68 -0.97 14.03
CA GLU A 121 5.71 -0.16 14.77
C GLU A 121 4.93 0.84 13.88
N TYR A 122 4.73 0.49 12.60
CA TYR A 122 3.88 1.28 11.72
C TYR A 122 2.42 1.23 12.22
N LYS A 123 1.82 2.39 12.43
CA LYS A 123 0.43 2.50 12.94
C LYS A 123 -0.60 1.98 11.95
N ARG A 124 -0.33 2.08 10.63
CA ARG A 124 -1.25 1.67 9.56
C ARG A 124 -0.52 0.86 8.50
N ALA A 125 -1.08 -0.29 8.15
CA ALA A 125 -0.75 -1.02 6.93
C ALA A 125 -1.85 -0.82 5.90
N ILE A 126 -1.49 -0.33 4.72
CA ILE A 126 -2.44 -0.05 3.63
C ILE A 126 -2.09 -0.93 2.44
N PHE A 127 -3.06 -1.73 2.03
CA PHE A 127 -3.02 -2.50 0.80
C PHE A 127 -3.90 -1.81 -0.24
N LEU A 128 -3.28 -1.00 -1.12
CA LEU A 128 -3.97 -0.19 -2.10
C LEU A 128 -4.03 -0.90 -3.46
N ILE A 129 -5.24 -1.20 -3.90
CA ILE A 129 -5.52 -1.94 -5.13
C ILE A 129 -6.10 -0.97 -6.16
N PHE A 130 -5.57 -0.99 -7.39
CA PHE A 130 -6.12 -0.15 -8.47
C PHE A 130 -6.45 -0.94 -9.74
N GLY A 131 -7.47 -0.47 -10.45
CA GLY A 131 -7.97 -1.01 -11.71
C GLY A 131 -9.43 -1.43 -11.67
N ASP A 132 -10.05 -1.47 -12.84
CA ASP A 132 -11.49 -1.63 -13.06
C ASP A 132 -12.04 -3.04 -12.79
N SER A 133 -11.18 -4.06 -12.87
CA SER A 133 -11.60 -5.46 -12.72
C SER A 133 -11.70 -5.94 -11.27
N PHE A 134 -11.69 -5.05 -10.28
CA PHE A 134 -11.86 -5.44 -8.88
C PHE A 134 -13.31 -5.91 -8.63
N SER A 135 -13.49 -6.89 -7.75
CA SER A 135 -14.82 -7.41 -7.44
C SER A 135 -14.90 -7.94 -6.01
N GLU A 136 -16.11 -8.13 -5.50
CA GLU A 136 -16.33 -8.72 -4.19
C GLU A 136 -15.67 -10.11 -4.06
N LYS A 137 -15.66 -10.90 -5.13
CA LYS A 137 -14.97 -12.21 -5.16
C LYS A 137 -13.46 -12.08 -4.90
N LYS A 138 -12.83 -11.01 -5.38
CA LYS A 138 -11.41 -10.73 -5.12
C LYS A 138 -11.20 -10.29 -3.67
N LEU A 139 -12.10 -9.48 -3.12
CA LEU A 139 -12.06 -9.11 -1.70
C LEU A 139 -12.21 -10.35 -0.80
N GLU A 140 -13.18 -11.22 -1.07
CA GLU A 140 -13.37 -12.49 -0.35
C GLU A 140 -12.16 -13.42 -0.47
N LYS A 141 -11.50 -13.46 -1.65
CA LYS A 141 -10.22 -14.18 -1.81
C LYS A 141 -9.16 -13.66 -0.83
N ILE A 142 -8.99 -12.34 -0.72
CA ILE A 142 -8.02 -11.73 0.20
C ILE A 142 -8.37 -12.08 1.66
N LYS A 143 -9.64 -11.91 2.05
CA LYS A 143 -10.12 -12.25 3.41
C LYS A 143 -9.85 -13.71 3.76
N ASN A 144 -10.15 -14.63 2.85
CA ASN A 144 -9.92 -16.06 3.05
C ASN A 144 -8.43 -16.39 3.20
N ILE A 145 -7.57 -15.78 2.38
CA ILE A 145 -6.11 -15.94 2.50
C ILE A 145 -5.63 -15.41 3.86
N TYR A 146 -6.05 -14.21 4.25
CA TYR A 146 -5.70 -13.61 5.55
C TYR A 146 -6.10 -14.50 6.72
N SER A 147 -7.35 -14.98 6.74
CA SER A 147 -7.85 -15.88 7.79
C SER A 147 -7.13 -17.23 7.79
N GLN A 148 -6.82 -17.78 6.61
CA GLN A 148 -6.05 -19.02 6.53
C GLN A 148 -4.64 -18.83 7.08
N MET A 149 -3.94 -17.76 6.71
CA MET A 149 -2.61 -17.45 7.23
C MET A 149 -2.62 -17.36 8.76
N ASN A 150 -3.62 -16.70 9.34
CA ASN A 150 -3.80 -16.64 10.79
C ASN A 150 -3.98 -18.04 11.41
N ASN A 151 -4.85 -18.87 10.82
CA ASN A 151 -5.10 -20.24 11.28
C ASN A 151 -3.85 -21.14 11.16
N ASP A 152 -2.99 -20.87 10.18
CA ASP A 152 -1.71 -21.55 9.98
C ASP A 152 -0.62 -21.04 10.95
N GLY A 153 -0.98 -20.17 11.89
CA GLY A 153 -0.09 -19.65 12.94
C GLY A 153 0.78 -18.47 12.52
N ILE A 154 0.51 -17.87 11.35
CA ILE A 154 1.19 -16.64 10.93
C ILE A 154 0.60 -15.47 11.70
N ASN A 155 1.45 -14.68 12.36
CA ASN A 155 1.05 -13.46 13.05
C ASN A 155 0.68 -12.36 12.04
N VAL A 156 -0.55 -12.38 11.56
CA VAL A 156 -1.10 -11.33 10.70
C VAL A 156 -1.52 -10.12 11.54
N GLN A 157 -1.33 -8.92 10.99
CA GLN A 157 -1.70 -7.66 11.65
C GLN A 157 -2.86 -6.99 10.92
N PRO A 158 -3.55 -6.00 11.54
CA PRO A 158 -4.60 -5.25 10.88
C PRO A 158 -4.09 -4.56 9.59
N ILE A 159 -4.81 -4.77 8.47
CA ILE A 159 -4.46 -4.22 7.16
C ILE A 159 -5.69 -3.56 6.53
N GLU A 160 -5.58 -2.29 6.17
CA GLU A 160 -6.63 -1.58 5.45
C GLU A 160 -6.58 -1.93 3.96
N ILE A 161 -7.73 -2.35 3.40
CA ILE A 161 -7.87 -2.56 1.96
C ILE A 161 -8.46 -1.29 1.35
N TRP A 162 -7.69 -0.69 0.45
CA TRP A 162 -8.07 0.50 -0.31
C TRP A 162 -8.27 0.15 -1.78
N LEU A 163 -9.27 0.75 -2.42
CA LEU A 163 -9.60 0.50 -3.83
C LEU A 163 -9.70 1.80 -4.61
N HIS A 164 -8.93 1.92 -5.69
CA HIS A 164 -9.09 2.92 -6.75
C HIS A 164 -9.49 2.19 -8.05
N ASP A 165 -10.79 1.98 -8.22
CA ASP A 165 -11.34 1.16 -9.31
C ASP A 165 -11.34 1.86 -10.66
N GLN A 166 -11.52 3.18 -10.70
CA GLN A 166 -11.60 3.94 -11.94
C GLN A 166 -10.87 5.27 -11.85
N CYS A 167 -10.16 5.62 -12.93
CA CYS A 167 -9.55 6.94 -13.08
C CYS A 167 -10.59 8.05 -12.95
N GLY A 168 -10.25 9.12 -12.22
CA GLY A 168 -11.17 10.23 -11.95
C GLY A 168 -12.10 10.01 -10.75
N ASN A 169 -11.98 8.87 -10.06
CA ASN A 169 -12.59 8.66 -8.75
C ASN A 169 -11.52 8.70 -7.65
N SER A 170 -11.94 8.92 -6.41
CA SER A 170 -11.06 8.74 -5.25
C SER A 170 -10.90 7.25 -4.92
N ALA A 171 -9.68 6.87 -4.55
CA ALA A 171 -9.42 5.66 -3.80
C ALA A 171 -10.19 5.72 -2.48
N ARG A 172 -10.79 4.60 -2.07
CA ARG A 172 -11.58 4.51 -0.83
C ARG A 172 -11.20 3.28 -0.03
N LYS A 173 -11.21 3.39 1.30
CA LYS A 173 -11.14 2.22 2.17
C LYS A 173 -12.41 1.39 2.01
N ILE A 174 -12.26 0.13 1.59
CA ILE A 174 -13.40 -0.78 1.40
C ILE A 174 -13.53 -1.81 2.52
N HIS A 175 -12.44 -2.10 3.23
CA HIS A 175 -12.42 -3.08 4.31
C HIS A 175 -11.19 -2.90 5.19
N THR A 176 -11.22 -3.45 6.40
CA THR A 176 -10.04 -3.68 7.23
C THR A 176 -9.97 -5.18 7.50
N LEU A 177 -8.86 -5.81 7.12
CA LEU A 177 -8.56 -7.17 7.55
C LEU A 177 -8.14 -7.11 9.02
N GLU A 178 -8.83 -7.85 9.87
CA GLU A 178 -8.54 -7.95 11.29
C GLU A 178 -8.99 -9.31 11.80
N ILE A 179 -8.35 -9.80 12.86
CA ILE A 179 -8.77 -11.04 13.51
C ILE A 179 -10.05 -10.71 14.28
N ALA A 180 -11.14 -11.44 14.00
CA ALA A 180 -12.35 -11.31 14.79
C ALA A 180 -12.04 -11.74 16.24
N ASN A 181 -12.29 -10.83 17.19
CA ASN A 181 -12.18 -11.11 18.63
C ASN A 181 -13.21 -12.15 19.09
#